data_AF-A0AB35HX98-F1
#
_entry.id   AF-A0AB35HX98-F1
#
_cell.length_a   1.000
_cell.length_b   1.000
_cell.length_c   1.000
_cell.angle_alpha   90.00
_cell.angle_beta   90.00
_cell.angle_gamma   90.00
#
_symmetry.space_group_name_H-M   'P 1'
#
loop_
_entity.id
_entity.type
_entity.pdbx_description
1 polymer ?
#
loop_
_entity_poly.entity_id
_entity_poly.type
_entity_poly.pdbx_seq_one_letter_code
_entity_poly.pdbx_strand_id
1 'polypeptide(L)'
;MHLAELTSVINSPTANTVPRWMRGCFQRHSISFANGQTDTDTRVFWLQSNLLTIDLRLPVTAQQEKEGDDIQKKADYEGWYAHADWDGKQLQWRGGATYQLHNRWPEPAILQRIGNCMMEFAPSGIYVEDWRLLSDQPGPLIGLELISETDLSSGTTSPRKGALIICGRHAGLVIDRPHPISDSGGLLKQRLTNLQIDESERRNLLDFETSVALGSLSEGFTVQHSLHKYRLQHPLLSLTGFELDAKSGYLRQRTEDNGKAVERLFRIDCCEMEFPFTPCTPSSEDSLEWFQREAPTLTRYTRVLYQN
;
A
#
# COMPACT_ATOMS: atom_id res chain seq x y z
N MET A 1 13.26 -19.61 -8.08
CA MET A 1 12.20 -20.21 -7.25
C MET A 1 10.95 -19.36 -7.34
N HIS A 2 9.80 -19.93 -7.01
CA HIS A 2 8.56 -19.21 -6.79
C HIS A 2 8.59 -18.56 -5.40
N LEU A 3 8.01 -17.37 -5.21
CA LEU A 3 8.06 -16.65 -3.92
C LEU A 3 7.51 -17.50 -2.77
N ALA A 4 6.42 -18.23 -3.02
CA ALA A 4 5.81 -19.15 -2.05
C ALA A 4 6.74 -20.29 -1.57
N GLU A 5 7.78 -20.65 -2.32
CA GLU A 5 8.73 -21.71 -1.91
C GLU A 5 9.71 -21.18 -0.85
N LEU A 6 10.08 -19.90 -0.98
CA LEU A 6 11.07 -19.24 -0.13
C LEU A 6 10.53 -18.92 1.26
N THR A 7 9.21 -18.83 1.41
CA THR A 7 8.57 -18.45 2.68
C THR A 7 8.76 -19.49 3.79
N SER A 8 9.08 -20.74 3.43
CA SER A 8 9.41 -21.81 4.38
C SER A 8 10.79 -21.64 5.05
N VAL A 9 11.67 -20.83 4.45
CA VAL A 9 13.07 -20.64 4.87
C VAL A 9 13.32 -19.26 5.48
N ILE A 10 12.46 -18.29 5.16
CA ILE A 10 12.54 -16.92 5.67
C ILE A 10 11.95 -16.87 7.08
N ASN A 11 12.82 -16.76 8.08
CA ASN A 11 12.45 -16.36 9.42
C ASN A 11 13.09 -14.99 9.70
N SER A 12 12.27 -13.97 9.89
CA SER A 12 12.76 -12.63 10.22
C SER A 12 11.83 -11.98 11.24
N PRO A 13 12.00 -12.28 12.54
CA PRO A 13 11.35 -11.50 13.58
C PRO A 13 11.97 -10.10 13.57
N THR A 14 11.21 -9.11 13.08
CA THR A 14 11.55 -7.70 13.25
C THR A 14 11.08 -7.23 14.62
N ALA A 15 11.99 -6.63 15.39
CA ALA A 15 11.63 -5.88 16.60
C ALA A 15 11.00 -4.53 16.22
N ASN A 16 10.22 -3.92 17.12
CA ASN A 16 9.59 -2.61 16.94
C ASN A 16 8.63 -2.50 15.74
N THR A 17 7.78 -3.51 15.55
CA THR A 17 6.78 -3.53 14.47
C THR A 17 5.49 -2.83 14.87
N VAL A 18 4.67 -2.46 13.88
CA VAL A 18 3.31 -2.01 14.18
C VAL A 18 2.51 -3.15 14.85
N PRO A 19 1.57 -2.84 15.74
CA PRO A 19 0.64 -3.80 16.31
C PRO A 19 -0.02 -4.68 15.26
N ARG A 20 -0.22 -5.98 15.59
CA ARG A 20 -0.80 -6.97 14.66
C ARG A 20 -2.16 -6.54 14.11
N TRP A 21 -2.95 -5.77 14.87
CA TRP A 21 -4.26 -5.30 14.44
C TRP A 21 -4.21 -4.22 13.35
N MET A 22 -3.06 -3.56 13.13
CA MET A 22 -2.86 -2.63 12.01
C MET A 22 -2.46 -3.34 10.71
N ARG A 23 -2.05 -4.62 10.77
CA ARG A 23 -1.51 -5.33 9.60
C ARG A 23 -2.63 -5.92 8.77
N GLY A 24 -2.57 -5.70 7.46
CA GLY A 24 -3.64 -6.09 6.55
C GLY A 24 -3.79 -5.14 5.39
N CYS A 25 -4.80 -5.43 4.56
CA CYS A 25 -5.28 -4.52 3.53
C CYS A 25 -6.58 -3.88 4.02
N PHE A 26 -6.66 -2.56 3.94
CA PHE A 26 -7.81 -1.75 4.34
C PHE A 26 -8.29 -0.91 3.16
N GLN A 27 -9.59 -0.64 3.13
CA GLN A 27 -10.19 0.36 2.28
C GLN A 27 -10.80 1.45 3.13
N ARG A 28 -10.55 2.72 2.78
CA ARG A 28 -11.21 3.84 3.45
C ARG A 28 -12.69 3.86 3.08
N HIS A 29 -13.54 3.83 4.09
CA HIS A 29 -14.98 4.01 3.95
C HIS A 29 -15.35 5.49 3.85
N SER A 30 -14.73 6.33 4.69
CA SER A 30 -14.95 7.77 4.65
C SER A 30 -13.79 8.56 5.27
N ILE A 31 -13.71 9.84 4.92
CA ILE A 31 -12.96 10.86 5.66
C ILE A 31 -13.91 12.01 5.97
N SER A 32 -13.97 12.44 7.23
CA SER A 32 -14.73 13.63 7.64
C SER A 32 -13.79 14.73 8.10
N PHE A 33 -14.03 15.95 7.65
CA PHE A 33 -13.20 17.11 7.94
C PHE A 33 -13.83 18.00 9.02
N ALA A 34 -13.00 18.83 9.69
CA ALA A 34 -13.44 19.75 10.74
C ALA A 34 -14.50 20.77 10.29
N ASN A 35 -14.68 20.97 8.98
CA ASN A 35 -15.70 21.84 8.40
C ASN A 35 -17.08 21.14 8.23
N GLY A 36 -17.22 19.88 8.67
CA GLY A 36 -18.45 19.11 8.58
C GLY A 36 -18.70 18.43 7.23
N GLN A 37 -17.77 18.50 6.28
CA GLN A 37 -17.85 17.78 5.02
C GLN A 37 -17.27 16.37 5.17
N THR A 38 -17.87 15.41 4.47
CA THR A 38 -17.43 14.01 4.44
C THR A 38 -17.26 13.55 3.00
N ASP A 39 -16.14 12.91 2.70
CA ASP A 39 -15.87 12.22 1.43
C ASP A 39 -15.99 10.70 1.64
N THR A 40 -16.89 10.08 0.87
CA THR A 40 -17.12 8.63 0.83
C THR A 40 -16.83 8.02 -0.55
N ASP A 41 -16.37 8.83 -1.50
CA ASP A 41 -16.33 8.48 -2.92
C ASP A 41 -14.90 8.23 -3.41
N THR A 42 -13.92 8.97 -2.88
CA THR A 42 -12.51 8.72 -3.21
C THR A 42 -12.13 7.31 -2.77
N ARG A 43 -11.59 6.54 -3.71
CA ARG A 43 -11.17 5.16 -3.48
C ARG A 43 -9.78 5.18 -2.88
N VAL A 44 -9.68 4.83 -1.60
CA VAL A 44 -8.40 4.80 -0.89
C VAL A 44 -8.13 3.41 -0.34
N PHE A 45 -6.95 2.88 -0.61
CA PHE A 45 -6.48 1.58 -0.16
C PHE A 45 -5.21 1.73 0.65
N TRP A 46 -5.14 1.06 1.79
CA TRP A 46 -3.98 1.05 2.67
C TRP A 46 -3.56 -0.40 2.93
N LEU A 47 -2.32 -0.75 2.59
CA LEU A 47 -1.71 -2.03 2.96
C LEU A 47 -0.61 -1.79 3.99
N GLN A 48 -0.55 -2.67 4.99
CA GLN A 48 0.37 -2.57 6.11
C GLN A 48 0.98 -3.94 6.43
N SER A 49 2.31 -4.02 6.35
CA SER A 49 3.11 -5.15 6.83
C SER A 49 3.70 -4.84 8.21
N ASN A 50 4.85 -5.40 8.57
CA ASN A 50 5.47 -5.14 9.88
C ASN A 50 5.93 -3.69 10.03
N LEU A 51 6.66 -3.19 9.05
CA LEU A 51 7.20 -1.83 9.02
C LEU A 51 6.96 -1.11 7.69
N LEU A 52 6.44 -1.78 6.66
CA LEU A 52 6.14 -1.12 5.39
C LEU A 52 4.66 -0.81 5.28
N THR A 53 4.35 0.28 4.59
CA THR A 53 3.00 0.62 4.20
C THR A 53 2.94 1.03 2.74
N ILE A 54 1.79 0.78 2.10
CA ILE A 54 1.43 1.30 0.78
C ILE A 54 0.06 1.97 0.91
N ASP A 55 -0.07 3.19 0.38
CA ASP A 55 -1.35 3.91 0.26
C ASP A 55 -1.59 4.27 -1.21
N LEU A 56 -2.81 4.10 -1.68
CA LEU A 56 -3.28 4.46 -3.02
C LEU A 56 -4.58 5.23 -2.92
N ARG A 57 -4.61 6.49 -3.38
CA ARG A 57 -5.82 7.34 -3.46
C ARG A 57 -6.15 7.65 -4.91
N LEU A 58 -7.34 7.24 -5.32
CA LEU A 58 -7.85 7.43 -6.68
C LEU A 58 -9.21 8.12 -6.65
N PRO A 59 -9.54 8.92 -7.67
CA PRO A 59 -10.91 9.42 -7.83
C PRO A 59 -11.87 8.25 -8.11
N VAL A 60 -13.17 8.54 -8.13
CA VAL A 60 -14.17 7.60 -8.65
C VAL A 60 -13.81 7.13 -10.06
N THR A 61 -14.17 5.89 -10.40
CA THR A 61 -13.76 5.24 -11.67
C THR A 61 -14.07 6.07 -12.92
N ALA A 62 -15.21 6.77 -12.93
CA ALA A 62 -15.64 7.62 -14.05
C ALA A 62 -14.78 8.87 -14.25
N GLN A 63 -14.10 9.34 -13.20
CA GLN A 63 -13.23 10.52 -13.22
C GLN A 63 -11.74 10.16 -13.32
N GLN A 64 -11.40 8.87 -13.30
CA GLN A 64 -10.03 8.46 -13.51
C GLN A 64 -9.67 8.64 -14.99
N GLU A 65 -8.68 9.48 -15.27
CA GLU A 65 -8.10 9.74 -16.59
C GLU A 65 -7.35 8.51 -17.14
N LYS A 66 -7.36 8.31 -18.47
CA LYS A 66 -6.49 7.34 -19.14
C LYS A 66 -5.11 7.95 -19.38
N GLU A 67 -4.18 7.11 -19.82
CA GLU A 67 -2.84 7.55 -20.20
C GLU A 67 -2.89 8.52 -21.37
N GLY A 68 -2.24 9.68 -21.22
CA GLY A 68 -2.21 10.73 -22.24
C GLY A 68 -3.43 11.67 -22.24
N ASP A 69 -4.43 11.43 -21.39
CA ASP A 69 -5.55 12.34 -21.16
C ASP A 69 -5.11 13.55 -20.30
N ASP A 70 -6.00 14.10 -19.46
CA ASP A 70 -5.72 15.31 -18.68
C ASP A 70 -4.66 15.06 -17.59
N ILE A 71 -3.41 15.40 -17.96
CA ILE A 71 -2.24 15.30 -17.10
C ILE A 71 -2.39 16.09 -15.79
N GLN A 72 -3.18 17.16 -15.79
CA GLN A 72 -3.39 18.01 -14.61
C GLN A 72 -4.26 17.31 -13.57
N LYS A 73 -5.23 16.50 -14.01
CA LYS A 73 -6.02 15.67 -13.10
C LYS A 73 -5.25 14.45 -12.61
N LYS A 74 -4.44 13.81 -13.47
CA LYS A 74 -3.55 12.71 -13.04
C LYS A 74 -2.58 13.19 -11.94
N ALA A 75 -2.09 14.42 -12.04
CA ALA A 75 -1.20 15.02 -11.06
C ALA A 75 -1.82 15.16 -9.65
N ASP A 76 -3.14 15.06 -9.50
CA ASP A 76 -3.82 15.16 -8.21
C ASP A 76 -4.03 13.79 -7.54
N TYR A 77 -3.71 12.68 -8.23
CA TYR A 77 -3.75 11.33 -7.65
C TYR A 77 -2.68 11.17 -6.57
N GLU A 78 -2.80 10.13 -5.76
CA GLU A 78 -1.83 9.86 -4.71
C GLU A 78 -1.52 8.38 -4.61
N GLY A 79 -0.25 8.07 -4.43
CA GLY A 79 0.26 6.72 -4.32
C GLY A 79 1.65 6.78 -3.74
N TRP A 80 1.94 5.98 -2.72
CA TRP A 80 3.23 5.99 -2.05
C TRP A 80 3.45 4.73 -1.22
N TYR A 81 4.70 4.52 -0.84
CA TYR A 81 5.06 3.60 0.22
C TYR A 81 6.00 4.29 1.20
N ALA A 82 5.99 3.88 2.46
CA ALA A 82 6.90 4.38 3.47
C ALA A 82 7.16 3.35 4.57
N HIS A 83 8.04 3.71 5.49
CA HIS A 83 8.26 2.96 6.72
C HIS A 83 7.32 3.48 7.81
N ALA A 84 6.57 2.58 8.42
CA ALA A 84 5.73 2.79 9.57
C ALA A 84 6.57 2.79 10.86
N ASP A 85 6.48 3.87 11.63
CA ASP A 85 7.08 4.04 12.96
C ASP A 85 5.97 4.22 13.99
N TRP A 86 5.81 3.25 14.89
CA TRP A 86 4.76 3.25 15.91
C TRP A 86 5.37 3.47 17.30
N ASP A 87 4.98 4.56 17.95
CA ASP A 87 5.52 4.94 19.27
C ASP A 87 4.70 4.38 20.46
N GLY A 88 3.68 3.56 20.20
CA GLY A 88 2.72 3.10 21.21
C GLY A 88 1.41 3.90 21.24
N LYS A 89 1.36 5.07 20.60
CA LYS A 89 0.21 5.97 20.58
C LYS A 89 -0.11 6.51 19.19
N GLN A 90 0.92 6.81 18.41
CA GLN A 90 0.85 7.45 17.11
C GLN A 90 1.69 6.69 16.09
N LEU A 91 1.16 6.64 14.87
CA LEU A 91 1.83 6.11 13.70
C LEU A 91 2.42 7.27 12.90
N GLN A 92 3.69 7.15 12.54
CA GLN A 92 4.39 8.08 11.65
C GLN A 92 4.90 7.33 10.42
N TRP A 93 5.00 8.05 9.31
CA TRP A 93 5.56 7.54 8.07
C TRP A 93 6.90 8.21 7.76
N ARG A 94 7.91 7.41 7.45
CA ARG A 94 9.27 7.89 7.19
C ARG A 94 9.87 7.30 5.94
N GLY A 95 10.60 8.13 5.21
CA GLY A 95 11.31 7.71 4.00
C GLY A 95 10.38 7.18 2.92
N GLY A 96 10.84 6.16 2.18
CA GLY A 96 10.09 5.57 1.07
C GLY A 96 10.14 6.41 -0.21
N ALA A 97 9.06 6.30 -0.99
CA ALA A 97 8.87 7.03 -2.24
C ALA A 97 7.38 7.36 -2.45
N THR A 98 7.12 8.49 -3.12
CA THR A 98 5.78 9.01 -3.33
C THR A 98 5.61 9.53 -4.76
N TYR A 99 4.39 9.38 -5.27
CA TYR A 99 3.98 9.98 -6.53
C TYR A 99 4.00 11.52 -6.44
N GLN A 100 3.65 12.09 -5.30
CA GLN A 100 3.68 13.55 -5.10
C GLN A 100 5.10 14.05 -4.83
N LEU A 101 5.35 15.33 -5.12
CA LEU A 101 6.66 15.96 -4.88
C LEU A 101 6.78 16.64 -3.51
N HIS A 102 5.74 16.59 -2.69
CA HIS A 102 5.71 17.11 -1.34
C HIS A 102 4.79 16.22 -0.47
N ASN A 103 4.94 16.29 0.84
CA ASN A 103 4.07 15.55 1.75
C ASN A 103 2.71 16.25 1.89
N ARG A 104 1.63 15.58 1.49
CA ARG A 104 0.25 16.06 1.62
C ARG A 104 -0.40 15.67 2.96
N TRP A 105 0.20 14.74 3.69
CA TRP A 105 -0.28 14.19 4.96
C TRP A 105 0.84 14.23 6.01
N PRO A 106 1.17 15.44 6.53
CA PRO A 106 2.36 15.63 7.37
C PRO A 106 2.17 15.21 8.83
N GLU A 107 0.93 15.06 9.28
CA GLU A 107 0.64 14.74 10.67
C GLU A 107 0.76 13.23 10.93
N PRO A 108 1.19 12.82 12.14
CA PRO A 108 1.07 11.43 12.56
C PRO A 108 -0.40 11.02 12.72
N ALA A 109 -0.67 9.72 12.73
CA ALA A 109 -2.00 9.16 12.90
C ALA A 109 -2.23 8.60 14.31
N ILE A 110 -3.33 8.98 14.96
CA ILE A 110 -3.81 8.31 16.18
C ILE A 110 -4.82 7.24 15.76
N LEU A 111 -4.49 5.98 16.03
CA LEU A 111 -5.26 4.84 15.51
C LEU A 111 -5.95 4.04 16.62
N GLN A 112 -7.20 3.68 16.39
CA GLN A 112 -7.94 2.72 17.22
C GLN A 112 -8.76 1.78 16.34
N ARG A 113 -8.81 0.49 16.68
CA ARG A 113 -9.59 -0.52 15.96
C ARG A 113 -10.66 -1.17 16.82
N ILE A 114 -11.86 -1.33 16.27
CA ILE A 114 -12.97 -2.12 16.83
C ILE A 114 -13.55 -2.98 15.70
N GLY A 115 -13.54 -4.30 15.86
CA GLY A 115 -13.91 -5.21 14.77
C GLY A 115 -13.06 -4.96 13.53
N ASN A 116 -13.69 -4.86 12.35
CA ASN A 116 -13.02 -4.57 11.09
C ASN A 116 -12.83 -3.06 10.83
N CYS A 117 -13.31 -2.20 11.73
CA CYS A 117 -13.22 -0.74 11.64
C CYS A 117 -11.99 -0.24 12.36
N MET A 118 -11.15 0.52 11.66
CA MET A 118 -10.06 1.28 12.24
C MET A 118 -10.30 2.77 12.01
N MET A 119 -10.35 3.53 13.09
CA MET A 119 -10.46 4.97 13.05
C MET A 119 -9.06 5.59 13.12
N GLU A 120 -8.80 6.53 12.23
CA GLU A 120 -7.61 7.37 12.24
C GLU A 120 -8.00 8.80 12.55
N PHE A 121 -7.41 9.37 13.59
CA PHE A 121 -7.60 10.77 13.96
C PHE A 121 -6.35 11.58 13.65
N ALA A 122 -6.54 12.70 12.94
CA ALA A 122 -5.52 13.73 12.86
C ALA A 122 -5.35 14.42 14.23
N PRO A 123 -4.12 14.57 14.75
CA PRO A 123 -3.85 15.26 16.01
C PRO A 123 -4.40 16.69 16.06
N SER A 124 -4.38 17.41 14.94
CA SER A 124 -4.99 18.74 14.80
C SER A 124 -6.53 18.75 14.89
N GLY A 125 -7.17 17.58 14.73
CA GLY A 125 -8.62 17.45 14.58
C GLY A 125 -9.14 17.87 13.20
N ILE A 126 -8.26 18.12 12.21
CA ILE A 126 -8.68 18.59 10.88
C ILE A 126 -9.44 17.52 10.09
N TYR A 127 -9.17 16.23 10.36
CA TYR A 127 -9.91 15.11 9.79
C TYR A 127 -9.98 13.89 10.72
N VAL A 128 -10.91 12.99 10.41
CA VAL A 128 -10.97 11.60 10.88
C VAL A 128 -11.24 10.68 9.69
N GLU A 129 -10.50 9.57 9.55
CA GLU A 129 -10.73 8.54 8.54
C GLU A 129 -11.29 7.26 9.16
N ASP A 130 -12.27 6.65 8.49
CA ASP A 130 -12.83 5.33 8.80
C ASP A 130 -12.29 4.32 7.79
N TRP A 131 -11.49 3.37 8.28
CA TRP A 131 -10.86 2.31 7.50
C TRP A 131 -11.50 0.96 7.77
N ARG A 132 -11.70 0.16 6.71
CA ARG A 132 -12.30 -1.18 6.80
C ARG A 132 -11.33 -2.24 6.33
N LEU A 133 -11.05 -3.21 7.19
CA LEU A 133 -10.20 -4.35 6.89
C LEU A 133 -10.83 -5.20 5.77
N LEU A 134 -10.10 -5.40 4.67
CA LEU A 134 -10.45 -6.23 3.52
C LEU A 134 -9.89 -7.65 3.61
N SER A 135 -8.67 -7.80 4.13
CA SER A 135 -8.09 -9.12 4.41
C SER A 135 -8.73 -9.67 5.69
N ASP A 136 -9.72 -10.55 5.60
CA ASP A 136 -10.49 -11.04 6.75
C ASP A 136 -10.39 -12.56 6.99
N GLN A 137 -9.57 -13.24 6.17
CA GLN A 137 -9.25 -14.66 6.29
C GLN A 137 -7.76 -14.86 6.59
N PRO A 138 -7.38 -15.91 7.33
CA PRO A 138 -5.99 -16.30 7.46
C PRO A 138 -5.28 -16.47 6.12
N GLY A 139 -4.01 -16.06 6.04
CA GLY A 139 -3.21 -16.23 4.84
C GLY A 139 -1.88 -15.48 4.90
N PRO A 140 -1.17 -15.36 3.76
CA PRO A 140 0.17 -14.80 3.75
C PRO A 140 0.19 -13.31 4.11
N LEU A 141 1.08 -12.93 5.02
CA LEU A 141 1.55 -11.57 5.24
C LEU A 141 3.02 -11.48 4.81
N ILE A 142 3.27 -10.91 3.64
CA ILE A 142 4.62 -10.76 3.09
C ILE A 142 4.87 -9.28 2.82
N GLY A 143 5.96 -8.74 3.34
CA GLY A 143 6.43 -7.40 3.07
C GLY A 143 7.85 -7.46 2.50
N LEU A 144 8.04 -6.95 1.30
CA LEU A 144 9.34 -6.82 0.63
C LEU A 144 9.56 -5.37 0.22
N GLU A 145 10.70 -4.81 0.55
CA GLU A 145 11.10 -3.47 0.11
C GLU A 145 12.10 -3.57 -1.02
N LEU A 146 11.81 -2.93 -2.15
CA LEU A 146 12.75 -2.83 -3.26
C LEU A 146 13.82 -1.78 -2.93
N ILE A 147 15.09 -2.20 -2.99
CA ILE A 147 16.25 -1.37 -2.65
C ILE A 147 17.00 -0.91 -3.89
N SER A 148 17.14 -1.80 -4.88
CA SER A 148 17.86 -1.52 -6.11
C SER A 148 17.39 -2.41 -7.26
N GLU A 149 17.66 -1.94 -8.47
CA GLU A 149 17.43 -2.67 -9.70
C GLU A 149 18.69 -2.63 -10.57
N THR A 150 19.02 -3.79 -11.14
CA THR A 150 20.15 -3.97 -12.06
C THR A 150 19.60 -4.28 -13.44
N ASP A 151 19.96 -3.46 -14.44
CA ASP A 151 19.74 -3.80 -15.84
C ASP A 151 20.75 -4.88 -16.24
N LEU A 152 20.26 -6.08 -16.56
CA LEU A 152 21.12 -7.22 -16.85
C LEU A 152 21.82 -7.13 -18.22
N SER A 153 21.34 -6.27 -19.12
CA SER A 153 21.98 -6.05 -20.42
C SER A 153 23.22 -5.16 -20.31
N SER A 154 23.18 -4.15 -19.44
CA SER A 154 24.30 -3.22 -19.22
C SER A 154 25.14 -3.56 -17.99
N GLY A 155 24.61 -4.38 -17.07
CA GLY A 155 25.20 -4.64 -15.75
C GLY A 155 25.08 -3.46 -14.78
N THR A 156 24.34 -2.40 -15.14
CA THR A 156 24.25 -1.19 -14.33
C THR A 156 23.22 -1.36 -13.21
N THR A 157 23.67 -1.24 -11.97
CA THR A 157 22.79 -1.20 -10.79
C THR A 157 22.49 0.24 -10.41
N SER A 158 21.22 0.54 -10.14
CA SER A 158 20.77 1.84 -9.65
C SER A 158 19.87 1.69 -8.41
N PRO A 159 19.89 2.66 -7.48
CA PRO A 159 18.88 2.71 -6.43
C PRO A 159 17.50 2.83 -7.07
N ARG A 160 16.61 1.91 -6.72
CA ARG A 160 15.22 1.93 -7.14
C ARG A 160 14.39 1.56 -5.94
N LYS A 161 13.55 2.49 -5.50
CA LYS A 161 12.73 2.34 -4.31
C LYS A 161 11.41 1.68 -4.67
N GLY A 162 10.83 0.96 -3.72
CA GLY A 162 9.51 0.37 -3.89
C GLY A 162 9.15 -0.56 -2.74
N ALA A 163 7.93 -1.08 -2.77
CA ALA A 163 7.48 -2.08 -1.82
C ALA A 163 6.47 -3.01 -2.48
N LEU A 164 6.53 -4.29 -2.10
CA LEU A 164 5.49 -5.28 -2.32
C LEU A 164 4.95 -5.69 -0.95
N ILE A 165 3.64 -5.54 -0.75
CA ILE A 165 2.94 -6.04 0.44
C ILE A 165 1.85 -7.00 -0.02
N ILE A 166 1.83 -8.21 0.53
CA ILE A 166 0.79 -9.22 0.33
C ILE A 166 0.07 -9.43 1.66
N CYS A 167 -1.26 -9.30 1.67
CA CYS A 167 -2.15 -9.52 2.81
C CYS A 167 -3.27 -10.49 2.40
N GLY A 168 -3.04 -11.78 2.56
CA GLY A 168 -3.94 -12.83 2.15
C GLY A 168 -4.16 -12.81 0.64
N ARG A 169 -5.37 -12.45 0.23
CA ARG A 169 -5.78 -12.33 -1.18
C ARG A 169 -5.47 -10.97 -1.82
N HIS A 170 -5.07 -9.98 -1.02
CA HIS A 170 -4.77 -8.64 -1.49
C HIS A 170 -3.27 -8.45 -1.62
N ALA A 171 -2.83 -7.72 -2.65
CA ALA A 171 -1.44 -7.32 -2.78
C ALA A 171 -1.33 -5.88 -3.26
N GLY A 172 -0.33 -5.17 -2.78
CA GLY A 172 0.00 -3.80 -3.16
C GLY A 172 1.44 -3.74 -3.66
N LEU A 173 1.67 -2.99 -4.73
CA LEU A 173 3.00 -2.75 -5.29
C LEU A 173 3.20 -1.26 -5.49
N VAL A 174 4.35 -0.77 -5.03
CA VAL A 174 4.88 0.55 -5.39
C VAL A 174 6.26 0.38 -6.01
N ILE A 175 6.50 1.04 -7.14
CA ILE A 175 7.83 1.15 -7.75
C ILE A 175 8.06 2.62 -8.08
N ASP A 176 9.15 3.15 -7.54
CA ASP A 176 9.58 4.53 -7.78
C ASP A 176 10.09 4.72 -9.22
N ARG A 177 10.23 5.99 -9.57
CA ARG A 177 10.70 6.43 -10.88
C ARG A 177 12.08 5.87 -11.20
N PRO A 178 12.34 5.50 -12.47
CA PRO A 178 13.64 4.99 -12.86
C PRO A 178 14.74 6.05 -12.72
N HIS A 179 14.39 7.34 -12.86
CA HIS A 179 15.34 8.44 -12.65
C HIS A 179 14.90 9.30 -11.46
N PRO A 180 15.74 9.43 -10.41
CA PRO A 180 15.46 10.29 -9.28
C PRO A 180 15.16 11.72 -9.71
N ILE A 181 14.13 12.30 -9.09
CA ILE A 181 13.77 13.69 -9.32
C ILE A 181 14.54 14.56 -8.33
N SER A 182 15.16 15.65 -8.83
CA SER A 182 15.70 16.70 -7.95
C SER A 182 14.58 17.35 -7.16
N ASP A 183 14.68 17.31 -5.84
CA ASP A 183 13.70 17.90 -4.94
C ASP A 183 13.63 19.40 -5.18
N SER A 184 12.42 19.91 -5.38
CA SER A 184 12.15 21.34 -5.57
C SER A 184 11.10 21.86 -4.58
N GLY A 185 10.56 21.00 -3.71
CA GLY A 185 9.50 21.35 -2.76
C GLY A 185 8.19 21.84 -3.40
N GLY A 186 8.05 21.80 -4.72
CA GLY A 186 6.90 22.28 -5.46
C GLY A 186 5.81 21.23 -5.66
N LEU A 187 4.63 21.66 -6.14
CA LEU A 187 3.55 20.74 -6.48
C LEU A 187 3.89 19.97 -7.77
N LEU A 188 3.55 18.66 -7.84
CA LEU A 188 3.71 17.87 -9.07
C LEU A 188 3.01 18.54 -10.26
N LYS A 189 1.79 19.02 -10.02
CA LYS A 189 0.97 19.75 -11.00
C LYS A 189 1.67 20.98 -11.59
N GLN A 190 2.36 21.75 -10.75
CA GLN A 190 3.14 22.92 -11.19
C GLN A 190 4.35 22.51 -12.03
N ARG A 191 5.04 21.43 -11.64
CA ARG A 191 6.19 20.94 -12.41
C ARG A 191 5.78 20.42 -13.79
N LEU A 192 4.65 19.73 -13.89
CA LEU A 192 4.10 19.21 -15.15
C LEU A 192 3.63 20.30 -16.12
N THR A 193 3.28 21.49 -15.62
CA THR A 193 2.91 22.65 -16.45
C THR A 193 4.09 23.55 -16.82
N ASN A 194 5.28 23.29 -16.27
CA ASN A 194 6.45 24.10 -16.57
C ASN A 194 6.87 23.89 -18.04
N LEU A 195 6.85 24.95 -18.83
CA LEU A 195 7.23 24.91 -20.25
C LEU A 195 8.73 24.63 -20.46
N GLN A 196 9.55 24.70 -19.41
CA GLN A 196 10.98 24.43 -19.48
C GLN A 196 11.33 22.94 -19.36
N ILE A 197 10.40 22.07 -18.91
CA ILE A 197 10.66 20.63 -18.84
C ILE A 197 10.35 19.99 -20.19
N ASP A 198 11.22 19.07 -20.63
CA ASP A 198 10.99 18.32 -21.87
C ASP A 198 10.04 17.13 -21.66
N GLU A 199 9.66 16.46 -22.76
CA GLU A 199 8.78 15.30 -22.72
C GLU A 199 9.39 14.10 -21.96
N SER A 200 10.72 14.01 -21.90
CA SER A 200 11.40 12.92 -21.18
C SER A 200 11.29 13.14 -19.67
N GLU A 201 11.55 14.35 -19.19
CA GLU A 201 11.34 14.72 -17.80
C GLU A 201 9.86 14.57 -17.42
N ARG A 202 8.93 15.03 -18.27
CA ARG A 202 7.49 14.87 -18.03
C ARG A 202 7.08 13.41 -17.90
N ARG A 203 7.57 12.52 -18.76
CA ARG A 203 7.35 11.08 -18.64
C ARG A 203 7.91 10.54 -17.33
N ASN A 204 9.14 10.89 -16.98
CA ASN A 204 9.76 10.45 -15.72
C ASN A 204 8.97 10.93 -14.49
N LEU A 205 8.44 12.16 -14.49
CA LEU A 205 7.60 12.67 -13.40
C LEU A 205 6.35 11.82 -13.16
N LEU A 206 5.80 11.23 -14.22
CA LEU A 206 4.62 10.37 -14.18
C LEU A 206 4.93 8.88 -14.03
N ASP A 207 6.18 8.47 -14.23
CA ASP A 207 6.62 7.06 -14.27
C ASP A 207 6.80 6.47 -12.86
N PHE A 208 5.71 6.47 -12.10
CA PHE A 208 5.63 5.94 -10.75
C PHE A 208 4.50 4.92 -10.70
N GLU A 209 4.75 3.72 -10.21
CA GLU A 209 3.71 2.71 -10.05
C GLU A 209 3.17 2.70 -8.62
N THR A 210 1.84 2.68 -8.50
CA THR A 210 1.16 2.23 -7.30
C THR A 210 -0.07 1.46 -7.75
N SER A 211 -0.13 0.19 -7.38
CA SER A 211 -1.15 -0.74 -7.82
C SER A 211 -1.61 -1.62 -6.66
N VAL A 212 -2.92 -1.88 -6.58
CA VAL A 212 -3.54 -2.84 -5.67
C VAL A 212 -4.22 -3.93 -6.50
N ALA A 213 -3.98 -5.17 -6.13
CA ALA A 213 -4.38 -6.37 -6.84
C ALA A 213 -5.06 -7.37 -5.93
N LEU A 214 -5.82 -8.26 -6.54
CA LEU A 214 -6.51 -9.38 -5.90
C LEU A 214 -6.05 -10.69 -6.53
N GLY A 215 -5.86 -11.73 -5.73
CA GLY A 215 -5.47 -13.04 -6.21
C GLY A 215 -4.94 -13.93 -5.10
N SER A 216 -3.93 -14.72 -5.40
CA SER A 216 -3.27 -15.62 -4.46
C SER A 216 -1.81 -15.83 -4.83
N LEU A 217 -1.01 -16.35 -3.88
CA LEU A 217 0.36 -16.74 -4.20
C LEU A 217 0.43 -17.84 -5.26
N SER A 218 -0.55 -18.75 -5.34
CA SER A 218 -0.52 -19.85 -6.31
C SER A 218 -0.93 -19.44 -7.72
N GLU A 219 -1.86 -18.49 -7.85
CA GLU A 219 -2.42 -18.09 -9.15
C GLU A 219 -1.83 -16.77 -9.67
N GLY A 220 -1.14 -16.02 -8.81
CA GLY A 220 -0.75 -14.64 -9.07
C GLY A 220 -1.79 -13.63 -8.60
N PHE A 221 -1.45 -12.35 -8.70
CA PHE A 221 -2.30 -11.23 -8.31
C PHE A 221 -2.62 -10.38 -9.54
N THR A 222 -3.90 -10.10 -9.78
CA THR A 222 -4.38 -9.29 -10.90
C THR A 222 -4.76 -7.90 -10.41
N VAL A 223 -4.19 -6.86 -11.02
CA VAL A 223 -4.39 -5.46 -10.65
C VAL A 223 -5.86 -5.05 -10.82
N GLN A 224 -6.45 -4.55 -9.74
CA GLN A 224 -7.83 -4.03 -9.70
C GLN A 224 -7.87 -2.50 -9.57
N HIS A 225 -6.85 -1.90 -8.95
CA HIS A 225 -6.71 -0.46 -8.79
C HIS A 225 -5.28 -0.06 -9.07
N SER A 226 -5.07 1.06 -9.79
CA SER A 226 -3.73 1.57 -10.06
C SER A 226 -3.78 3.04 -10.41
N LEU A 227 -2.67 3.76 -10.19
CA LEU A 227 -2.45 5.10 -10.74
C LEU A 227 -2.60 5.11 -12.27
N HIS A 228 -2.26 4.01 -12.93
CA HIS A 228 -2.29 3.88 -14.39
C HIS A 228 -3.34 2.88 -14.85
N LYS A 229 -4.23 3.30 -15.74
CA LYS A 229 -5.34 2.46 -16.22
C LYS A 229 -4.85 1.28 -17.05
N TYR A 230 -3.76 1.42 -17.81
CA TYR A 230 -3.19 0.30 -18.57
C TYR A 230 -2.76 -0.89 -17.71
N ARG A 231 -2.50 -0.69 -16.40
CA ARG A 231 -2.14 -1.77 -15.47
C ARG A 231 -3.34 -2.62 -15.06
N LEU A 232 -4.56 -2.11 -15.16
CA LEU A 232 -5.77 -2.84 -14.76
C LEU A 232 -5.87 -4.18 -15.51
N GLN A 233 -6.31 -5.22 -14.80
CA GLN A 233 -6.46 -6.59 -15.32
C GLN A 233 -5.16 -7.27 -15.79
N HIS A 234 -4.00 -6.67 -15.54
CA HIS A 234 -2.70 -7.30 -15.77
C HIS A 234 -2.14 -7.87 -14.46
N PRO A 235 -1.18 -8.82 -14.52
CA PRO A 235 -0.46 -9.28 -13.34
C PRO A 235 0.24 -8.12 -12.60
N LEU A 236 0.16 -8.10 -11.27
CA LEU A 236 0.82 -7.12 -10.40
C LEU A 236 2.34 -7.20 -10.56
N LEU A 237 2.89 -8.41 -10.45
CA LEU A 237 4.28 -8.75 -10.69
C LEU A 237 4.41 -10.25 -10.99
N SER A 238 5.56 -10.66 -11.53
CA SER A 238 5.92 -12.08 -11.53
C SER A 238 6.18 -12.57 -10.11
N LEU A 239 5.65 -13.74 -9.75
CA LEU A 239 5.95 -14.44 -8.49
C LEU A 239 7.09 -15.45 -8.62
N THR A 240 7.70 -15.57 -9.82
CA THR A 240 8.85 -16.43 -10.08
C THR A 240 10.13 -15.62 -10.21
N GLY A 241 11.25 -16.32 -10.36
CA GLY A 241 12.57 -15.70 -10.50
C GLY A 241 13.22 -15.27 -9.19
N PHE A 242 12.60 -15.60 -8.05
CA PHE A 242 13.15 -15.28 -6.74
C PHE A 242 14.25 -16.25 -6.30
N GLU A 243 15.25 -15.73 -5.59
CA GLU A 243 16.29 -16.47 -4.88
C GLU A 243 16.67 -15.75 -3.58
N LEU A 244 17.14 -16.51 -2.58
CA LEU A 244 17.72 -15.92 -1.37
C LEU A 244 19.05 -15.24 -1.75
N ASP A 245 19.26 -14.02 -1.28
CA ASP A 245 20.56 -13.38 -1.40
C ASP A 245 21.57 -14.01 -0.40
N ALA A 246 22.86 -13.89 -0.70
CA ALA A 246 23.92 -14.30 0.23
C ALA A 246 23.86 -13.52 1.55
N LYS A 247 23.38 -12.27 1.52
CA LYS A 247 23.08 -11.45 2.68
C LYS A 247 21.71 -11.85 3.25
N SER A 248 21.72 -12.34 4.49
CA SER A 248 20.50 -12.66 5.23
C SER A 248 19.54 -11.47 5.28
N GLY A 249 18.24 -11.74 5.14
CA GLY A 249 17.18 -10.73 5.11
C GLY A 249 16.94 -10.09 3.74
N TYR A 250 17.53 -10.64 2.66
CA TYR A 250 17.34 -10.13 1.31
C TYR A 250 16.98 -11.23 0.31
N LEU A 251 16.20 -10.85 -0.70
CA LEU A 251 15.85 -11.68 -1.85
C LEU A 251 16.33 -10.98 -3.12
N ARG A 252 16.76 -11.77 -4.09
CA ARG A 252 16.87 -11.31 -5.48
C ARG A 252 15.71 -11.82 -6.29
N GLN A 253 15.29 -11.04 -7.27
CA GLN A 253 14.37 -11.48 -8.30
C GLN A 253 14.93 -11.17 -9.67
N ARG A 254 15.14 -12.18 -10.51
CA ARG A 254 15.40 -11.99 -11.94
C ARG A 254 14.07 -12.05 -12.69
N THR A 255 13.75 -11.01 -13.43
CA THR A 255 12.48 -10.91 -14.16
C THR A 255 12.63 -10.05 -15.41
N GLU A 256 11.56 -9.93 -16.17
CA GLU A 256 11.47 -9.01 -17.30
C GLU A 256 10.52 -7.87 -16.92
N ASP A 257 10.97 -6.63 -17.12
CA ASP A 257 10.18 -5.42 -16.91
C ASP A 257 10.22 -4.56 -18.18
N ASN A 258 9.06 -4.34 -18.81
CA ASN A 258 8.92 -3.62 -20.09
C ASN A 258 9.91 -4.10 -21.18
N GLY A 259 10.08 -5.43 -21.33
CA GLY A 259 10.98 -6.04 -22.30
C GLY A 259 12.47 -5.98 -21.92
N LYS A 260 12.81 -5.51 -20.71
CA LYS A 260 14.18 -5.49 -20.20
C LYS A 260 14.36 -6.55 -19.13
N ALA A 261 15.40 -7.36 -19.28
CA ALA A 261 15.82 -8.28 -18.22
C ALA A 261 16.44 -7.48 -17.06
N VAL A 262 15.85 -7.63 -15.87
CA VAL A 262 16.28 -6.91 -14.67
C VAL A 262 16.48 -7.88 -13.50
N GLU A 263 17.39 -7.52 -12.60
CA GLU A 263 17.53 -8.14 -11.29
C GLU A 263 17.17 -7.12 -10.20
N ARG A 264 16.17 -7.44 -9.39
CA ARG A 264 15.71 -6.62 -8.27
C ARG A 264 16.23 -7.17 -6.96
N LEU A 265 16.77 -6.31 -6.11
CA LEU A 265 17.15 -6.65 -4.75
C LEU A 265 16.09 -6.16 -3.78
N PHE A 266 15.48 -7.08 -3.07
CA PHE A 266 14.47 -6.82 -2.05
C PHE A 266 15.04 -7.06 -0.65
N ARG A 267 14.74 -6.16 0.28
CA ARG A 267 14.86 -6.40 1.72
C ARG A 267 13.55 -7.01 2.23
N ILE A 268 13.66 -8.04 3.05
CA ILE A 268 12.51 -8.70 3.67
C ILE A 268 12.10 -7.90 4.91
N ASP A 269 10.87 -7.39 4.94
CA ASP A 269 10.25 -6.80 6.13
C ASP A 269 9.55 -7.86 6.99
N CYS A 270 8.73 -8.69 6.35
CA CYS A 270 8.08 -9.82 7.01
C CYS A 270 7.70 -10.93 6.04
N CYS A 271 7.51 -12.13 6.58
CA CYS A 271 7.01 -13.28 5.86
C CYS A 271 6.33 -14.24 6.86
N GLU A 272 5.01 -14.17 6.95
CA GLU A 272 4.18 -15.06 7.78
C GLU A 272 3.13 -15.72 6.86
N MET A 273 3.17 -17.04 6.63
CA MET A 273 2.25 -17.69 5.67
C MET A 273 0.82 -17.83 6.17
N GLU A 274 0.65 -17.88 7.49
CA GLU A 274 -0.63 -18.08 8.17
C GLU A 274 -0.87 -16.94 9.15
N PHE A 275 -0.90 -15.71 8.63
CA PHE A 275 -1.29 -14.55 9.43
C PHE A 275 -2.82 -14.51 9.57
N PRO A 276 -3.37 -14.40 10.79
CA PRO A 276 -4.79 -14.69 11.04
C PRO A 276 -5.79 -13.63 10.55
N PHE A 277 -5.33 -12.42 10.19
CA PHE A 277 -6.13 -11.25 9.81
C PHE A 277 -7.54 -11.18 10.45
N THR A 278 -7.62 -10.84 11.73
CA THR A 278 -8.87 -11.00 12.49
C THR A 278 -9.86 -9.85 12.27
N PRO A 279 -11.08 -10.08 11.75
CA PRO A 279 -12.09 -9.04 11.58
C PRO A 279 -12.80 -8.65 12.89
N CYS A 280 -12.50 -9.35 13.99
CA CYS A 280 -13.04 -9.09 15.32
C CYS A 280 -11.95 -8.57 16.26
N THR A 281 -12.34 -7.78 17.26
CA THR A 281 -11.49 -7.40 18.39
C THR A 281 -11.99 -8.09 19.66
N PRO A 282 -11.09 -8.44 20.59
CA PRO A 282 -11.51 -8.96 21.90
C PRO A 282 -12.46 -7.98 22.61
N SER A 283 -13.38 -8.54 23.39
CA SER A 283 -14.33 -7.79 24.23
C SER A 283 -14.47 -8.51 25.58
N SER A 284 -14.85 -7.77 26.61
CA SER A 284 -15.13 -8.36 27.93
C SER A 284 -16.42 -9.18 27.90
N GLU A 285 -16.56 -10.13 28.82
CA GLU A 285 -17.76 -10.96 28.96
C GLU A 285 -19.00 -10.08 29.22
N ASP A 286 -18.93 -9.15 30.17
CA ASP A 286 -19.99 -8.16 30.46
C ASP A 286 -20.44 -7.38 29.21
N SER A 287 -19.49 -6.99 28.36
CA SER A 287 -19.79 -6.25 27.12
C SER A 287 -20.48 -7.13 26.08
N LEU A 288 -20.10 -8.41 25.98
CA LEU A 288 -20.75 -9.39 25.10
C LEU A 288 -22.16 -9.72 25.60
N GLU A 289 -22.35 -9.90 26.91
CA GLU A 289 -23.67 -10.12 27.51
C GLU A 289 -24.61 -8.93 27.29
N TRP A 290 -24.11 -7.70 27.48
CA TRP A 290 -24.86 -6.49 27.14
C TRP A 290 -25.24 -6.44 25.66
N PHE A 291 -24.29 -6.69 24.76
CA PHE A 291 -24.53 -6.66 23.32
C PHE A 291 -25.61 -7.67 22.90
N GLN A 292 -25.58 -8.87 23.48
CA GLN A 292 -26.59 -9.91 23.23
C GLN A 292 -27.95 -9.55 23.81
N ARG A 293 -28.00 -9.02 25.03
CA ARG A 293 -29.24 -8.58 25.68
C ARG A 293 -29.94 -7.48 24.87
N GLU A 294 -29.18 -6.52 24.34
CA GLU A 294 -29.70 -5.38 23.57
C GLU A 294 -29.72 -5.64 22.04
N ALA A 295 -29.45 -6.87 21.59
CA ALA A 295 -29.33 -7.22 20.17
C ALA A 295 -30.54 -6.77 19.31
N PRO A 296 -31.82 -6.87 19.75
CA PRO A 296 -32.96 -6.38 18.96
C PRO A 296 -32.90 -4.89 18.57
N THR A 297 -32.12 -4.10 19.31
CA THR A 297 -31.82 -2.69 19.01
C THR A 297 -30.49 -2.57 18.27
N LEU A 298 -29.41 -3.17 18.80
CA LEU A 298 -28.05 -2.95 18.30
C LEU A 298 -27.77 -3.61 16.94
N THR A 299 -28.37 -4.78 16.67
CA THR A 299 -28.07 -5.58 15.47
C THR A 299 -29.12 -5.46 14.37
N ARG A 300 -30.14 -4.61 14.55
CA ARG A 300 -31.29 -4.50 13.65
C ARG A 300 -30.92 -4.29 12.18
N TYR A 301 -29.85 -3.53 11.93
CA TYR A 301 -29.37 -3.21 10.57
C TYR A 301 -27.86 -3.40 10.42
N THR A 302 -27.24 -4.21 11.28
CA THR A 302 -25.80 -4.44 11.20
C THR A 302 -25.47 -5.32 10.00
N ARG A 303 -24.42 -4.94 9.28
CA ARG A 303 -23.79 -5.73 8.23
C ARG A 303 -22.29 -5.51 8.31
N VAL A 304 -21.51 -6.49 7.86
CA VAL A 304 -20.08 -6.27 7.64
C VAL A 304 -19.91 -5.48 6.34
N LEU A 305 -19.16 -4.38 6.38
CA LEU A 305 -18.84 -3.61 5.18
C LEU A 305 -17.70 -4.29 4.42
N TYR A 306 -17.80 -4.32 3.09
CA TYR A 306 -16.79 -4.83 2.15
C TYR A 306 -16.48 -6.33 2.26
N GLN A 307 -17.39 -7.14 2.81
CA GLN A 307 -17.34 -8.60 2.61
C GLN A 307 -17.77 -8.94 1.17
N ASN A 308 -16.95 -9.76 0.50
CA ASN A 308 -17.28 -10.36 -0.79
C ASN A 308 -18.27 -11.51 -0.62
#